data_AF-A0A9D1P547-F1
#
_entry.id   AF-A0A9D1P547-F1
#
_cell.length_a   1.000
_cell.length_b   1.000
_cell.length_c   1.000
_cell.angle_alpha   90.00
_cell.angle_beta   90.00
_cell.angle_gamma   90.00
#
_symmetry.space_group_name_H-M   'P 1'
#
loop_
_entity.id
_entity.type
_entity.pdbx_description
1 polymer ?
#
loop_
_entity_poly.entity_id
_entity_poly.type
_entity_poly.pdbx_seq_one_letter_code
_entity_poly.pdbx_strand_id
1 'polypeptide(L)'
;MMKRMILAILALLLAAPGALAELPDSIQIVVGETYDFGEAISGAEGIASISGTALTGTAQGTGNVTSADDSCFVVVRDPNAIAYLYGISRLTTHYQGDSFALTGTIYSRYPIYEITVRVGDAAGDEILVSQTVNSEYRYPLANIDSQVMFGLLTPGEKRFTIDINTAMGSVNVWDVTFQVVEHAWTNLTKEQVEDAAALDAFFGNESYLFPYEWIDGELNVNPAWVEENIVDFSYLYGVTFPVHHQALPNFEAAMSAIRGSIVSITYQTGETRSCPLMDLVMYNLGDGAYNPRFTAGGEFVSSHSFGTAIDINSALPVNRMSEENRQTIADAMECLSYAGEGFTGETRIYNFDYAGEPPANGAAVPDALKNCLLYEIAFEPAGFYWGYYFSEPCDPMHFTLTEIPQNPSVNLIP
;
A
#
# COMPACT_ATOMS: atom_id res chain seq x y z
N MET A 1 -1.91 51.75 2.29
CA MET A 1 -3.21 51.26 1.74
C MET A 1 -3.02 50.35 0.51
N MET A 2 -1.89 49.61 0.41
CA MET A 2 -1.45 48.96 -0.84
C MET A 2 -0.84 47.56 -0.60
N LYS A 3 -1.37 46.82 0.40
CA LYS A 3 -0.93 45.46 0.78
C LYS A 3 -2.06 44.41 0.76
N ARG A 4 -3.16 44.67 0.05
CA ARG A 4 -4.32 43.75 -0.05
C ARG A 4 -4.85 43.53 -1.48
N MET A 5 -4.21 44.07 -2.52
CA MET A 5 -4.70 43.95 -3.91
C MET A 5 -4.16 42.76 -4.71
N ILE A 6 -3.01 42.18 -4.35
CA ILE A 6 -2.39 41.11 -5.17
C ILE A 6 -3.01 39.73 -4.85
N LEU A 7 -3.18 39.39 -3.57
CA LEU A 7 -3.78 38.11 -3.16
C LEU A 7 -5.25 37.96 -3.59
N ALA A 8 -5.96 39.08 -3.75
CA ALA A 8 -7.34 39.12 -4.22
C ALA A 8 -7.50 38.83 -5.72
N ILE A 9 -6.42 38.84 -6.52
CA ILE A 9 -6.50 38.54 -7.97
C ILE A 9 -6.28 37.04 -8.21
N LEU A 10 -5.32 36.42 -7.52
CA LEU A 10 -5.02 35.00 -7.71
C LEU A 10 -6.13 34.07 -7.20
N ALA A 11 -6.78 34.43 -6.07
CA ALA A 11 -7.87 33.64 -5.51
C ALA A 11 -9.23 33.85 -6.22
N LEU A 12 -9.48 35.03 -6.80
CA LEU A 12 -10.77 35.36 -7.41
C LEU A 12 -10.89 34.85 -8.86
N LEU A 13 -9.78 34.67 -9.58
CA LEU A 13 -9.78 34.05 -10.92
C LEU A 13 -10.04 32.54 -10.93
N LEU A 14 -9.98 31.86 -9.78
CA LEU A 14 -10.29 30.43 -9.65
C LEU A 14 -11.80 30.14 -9.41
N ALA A 15 -12.64 31.18 -9.26
CA ALA A 15 -14.02 31.04 -8.79
C ALA A 15 -15.11 31.70 -9.68
N ALA A 16 -14.77 32.26 -10.84
CA ALA A 16 -15.72 32.95 -11.71
C ALA A 16 -15.64 32.48 -13.18
N PRO A 17 -16.69 31.85 -13.73
CA PRO A 17 -16.74 31.53 -15.16
C PRO A 17 -17.01 32.81 -15.97
N GLY A 18 -16.05 33.21 -16.80
CA GLY A 18 -16.25 34.28 -17.78
C GLY A 18 -15.77 35.68 -17.36
N ALA A 19 -14.48 35.84 -17.08
CA ALA A 19 -13.81 37.15 -17.10
C ALA A 19 -12.33 37.01 -17.49
N LEU A 20 -12.02 37.12 -18.79
CA LEU A 20 -10.66 37.45 -19.22
C LEU A 20 -10.39 38.92 -18.88
N ALA A 21 -9.74 39.16 -17.75
CA ALA A 21 -8.98 40.38 -17.52
C ALA A 21 -7.54 40.14 -18.00
N GLU A 22 -6.98 41.06 -18.75
CA GLU A 22 -5.61 40.97 -19.29
C GLU A 22 -4.61 40.75 -18.15
N LEU A 23 -3.91 39.61 -18.17
CA LEU A 23 -2.72 39.41 -17.36
C LEU A 23 -1.61 40.29 -17.93
N PRO A 24 -0.80 40.96 -17.09
CA PRO A 24 0.35 41.71 -17.59
C PRO A 24 1.37 40.74 -18.21
N ASP A 25 1.89 41.08 -19.40
CA ASP A 25 2.82 40.25 -20.20
C ASP A 25 4.13 39.90 -19.46
N SER A 26 4.40 40.53 -18.32
CA SER A 26 5.41 40.09 -17.37
C SER A 26 5.07 40.52 -15.94
N ILE A 27 5.39 39.65 -14.97
CA ILE A 27 5.47 40.02 -13.55
C ILE A 27 6.94 40.34 -13.25
N GLN A 28 7.28 41.61 -13.08
CA GLN A 28 8.59 41.99 -12.56
C GLN A 28 8.63 41.79 -11.03
N ILE A 29 9.32 40.75 -10.59
CA ILE A 29 9.72 40.62 -9.18
C ILE A 29 10.98 41.47 -8.98
N VAL A 30 10.86 42.53 -8.19
CA VAL A 30 12.00 43.39 -7.83
C VAL A 30 12.86 42.66 -6.80
N VAL A 31 14.14 42.47 -7.12
CA VAL A 31 15.11 41.79 -6.24
C VAL A 31 15.30 42.60 -4.96
N GLY A 32 14.92 42.02 -3.81
CA GLY A 32 15.14 42.61 -2.49
C GLY A 32 13.94 42.61 -1.54
N GLU A 33 12.73 42.28 -1.99
CA GLU A 33 11.57 42.11 -1.11
C GLU A 33 11.21 40.63 -0.88
N THR A 34 10.93 40.28 0.38
CA THR A 34 10.45 38.94 0.77
C THR A 34 8.94 38.85 0.54
N TYR A 35 8.51 37.87 -0.26
CA TYR A 35 7.10 37.57 -0.51
C TYR A 35 6.69 36.33 0.28
N ASP A 36 5.67 36.48 1.12
CA ASP A 36 5.17 35.44 2.01
C ASP A 36 4.04 34.67 1.32
N PHE A 37 4.36 33.49 0.77
CA PHE A 37 3.41 32.58 0.14
C PHE A 37 2.84 31.63 1.19
N GLY A 38 1.82 32.11 1.92
CA GLY A 38 1.17 31.33 2.98
C GLY A 38 0.58 30.01 2.49
N GLU A 39 0.96 28.93 3.18
CA GLU A 39 0.36 27.58 3.27
C GLU A 39 -0.70 27.20 2.23
N ALA A 40 -0.28 26.52 1.15
CA ALA A 40 -1.16 25.72 0.29
C ALA A 40 -0.44 24.57 -0.47
N ILE A 41 0.63 24.01 0.07
CA ILE A 41 1.27 22.80 -0.50
C ILE A 41 1.67 21.82 0.62
N SER A 42 0.89 20.76 0.78
CA SER A 42 1.25 19.53 1.49
C SER A 42 0.64 18.37 0.72
N GLY A 43 1.48 17.53 0.08
CA GLY A 43 1.01 16.47 -0.81
C GLY A 43 1.80 16.27 -2.11
N ALA A 44 2.99 16.87 -2.25
CA ALA A 44 3.92 16.55 -3.33
C ALA A 44 5.35 16.52 -2.77
N GLU A 45 5.96 15.35 -2.67
CA GLU A 45 7.39 15.25 -2.46
C GLU A 45 8.12 15.61 -3.76
N GLY A 46 8.88 16.69 -3.70
CA GLY A 46 9.56 17.29 -4.83
C GLY A 46 10.41 18.45 -4.34
N ILE A 47 11.58 18.13 -3.77
CA ILE A 47 12.48 19.12 -3.17
C ILE A 47 12.97 20.07 -4.27
N ALA A 48 12.69 21.36 -4.13
CA ALA A 48 13.24 22.42 -4.98
C ALA A 48 13.46 23.70 -4.16
N SER A 49 14.71 23.99 -3.81
CA SER A 49 15.18 25.27 -3.29
C SER A 49 15.41 26.31 -4.42
N ILE A 50 16.29 27.29 -4.18
CA ILE A 50 17.39 27.72 -5.08
C ILE A 50 17.41 29.19 -5.58
N SER A 51 18.53 29.86 -5.28
CA SER A 51 19.01 31.17 -5.78
C SER A 51 19.81 31.09 -7.09
N GLY A 52 19.58 32.01 -8.02
CA GLY A 52 20.14 31.93 -9.38
C GLY A 52 21.50 32.58 -9.67
N THR A 53 21.84 32.54 -10.96
CA THR A 53 22.46 33.64 -11.73
C THR A 53 22.00 33.47 -13.19
N ALA A 54 21.74 34.57 -13.91
CA ALA A 54 20.99 34.52 -15.17
C ALA A 54 21.71 33.75 -16.30
N LEU A 55 21.04 32.74 -16.84
CA LEU A 55 21.38 32.09 -18.12
C LEU A 55 20.28 32.41 -19.15
N THR A 56 20.58 33.29 -20.09
CA THR A 56 19.75 33.49 -21.29
C THR A 56 20.24 32.57 -22.39
N GLY A 57 19.52 31.46 -22.63
CA GLY A 57 19.81 30.52 -23.70
C GLY A 57 18.55 29.78 -24.16
N THR A 58 18.23 29.88 -25.44
CA THR A 58 17.18 29.05 -26.08
C THR A 58 17.70 27.64 -26.29
N ALA A 59 17.18 26.68 -25.53
CA ALA A 59 17.50 25.27 -25.70
C ALA A 59 16.52 24.58 -26.68
N GLN A 60 16.96 24.34 -27.91
CA GLN A 60 16.46 23.23 -28.73
C GLN A 60 17.50 22.11 -28.67
N GLY A 61 17.19 21.02 -27.97
CA GLY A 61 18.06 19.83 -27.94
C GLY A 61 17.90 18.99 -26.66
N THR A 62 17.91 17.68 -26.83
CA THR A 62 18.00 16.69 -25.74
C THR A 62 19.43 16.62 -25.20
N GLY A 63 19.63 16.91 -23.92
CA GLY A 63 20.91 16.75 -23.26
C GLY A 63 20.78 16.80 -21.73
N ASN A 64 21.51 15.93 -21.03
CA ASN A 64 21.54 15.92 -19.57
C ASN A 64 22.29 17.15 -19.03
N VAL A 65 21.61 17.96 -18.22
CA VAL A 65 22.21 19.07 -17.47
C VAL A 65 22.55 18.57 -16.07
N THR A 66 23.83 18.42 -15.77
CA THR A 66 24.32 18.18 -14.41
C THR A 66 24.78 19.50 -13.78
N SER A 67 24.05 19.99 -12.78
CA SER A 67 24.50 21.07 -11.89
C SER A 67 24.47 20.58 -10.45
N ALA A 68 25.65 20.48 -9.83
CA ALA A 68 25.76 20.62 -8.38
C ALA A 68 25.54 22.10 -8.01
N ASP A 69 25.11 22.35 -6.77
CA ASP A 69 24.55 23.64 -6.35
C ASP A 69 23.45 24.10 -7.31
N ASP A 70 22.28 23.53 -7.15
CA ASP A 70 21.12 24.39 -7.15
C ASP A 70 19.91 23.58 -7.72
N SER A 71 19.08 23.98 -8.71
CA SER A 71 18.85 25.18 -9.57
C SER A 71 17.33 25.37 -9.77
N CYS A 72 16.69 26.51 -9.40
CA CYS A 72 15.19 26.58 -9.37
C CYS A 72 14.60 26.72 -10.78
N PHE A 73 13.74 25.76 -11.15
CA PHE A 73 13.11 25.76 -12.46
C PHE A 73 11.73 26.44 -12.41
N VAL A 74 11.67 27.69 -12.87
CA VAL A 74 10.41 28.25 -13.34
C VAL A 74 10.12 27.64 -14.70
N VAL A 75 9.13 26.74 -14.78
CA VAL A 75 8.53 26.34 -16.06
C VAL A 75 7.79 27.55 -16.62
N VAL A 76 8.49 28.34 -17.44
CA VAL A 76 7.91 29.44 -18.20
C VAL A 76 6.97 28.82 -19.23
N ARG A 77 5.68 28.78 -18.89
CA ARG A 77 4.60 28.43 -19.82
C ARG A 77 4.74 29.36 -21.02
N ASP A 78 4.74 28.83 -22.25
CA ASP A 78 4.62 29.70 -23.43
C ASP A 78 3.22 30.37 -23.37
N PRO A 79 3.13 31.69 -23.19
CA PRO A 79 1.83 32.37 -23.14
C PRO A 79 1.09 32.26 -24.48
N ASN A 80 1.78 31.91 -25.56
CA ASN A 80 1.21 31.73 -26.91
C ASN A 80 0.78 30.28 -27.21
N ALA A 81 1.02 29.32 -26.31
CA ALA A 81 0.59 27.95 -26.50
C ALA A 81 -0.93 27.88 -26.69
N ILE A 82 -1.36 27.29 -27.81
CA ILE A 82 -2.78 27.10 -28.15
C ILE A 82 -3.44 26.16 -27.12
N ALA A 83 -2.70 25.14 -26.68
CA ALA A 83 -3.08 24.23 -25.61
C ALA A 83 -1.83 23.62 -24.94
N TYR A 84 -2.02 23.04 -23.76
CA TYR A 84 -1.01 22.28 -23.03
C TYR A 84 -1.65 21.19 -22.16
N LEU A 85 -0.86 20.18 -21.79
CA LEU A 85 -1.23 19.14 -20.85
C LEU A 85 -0.51 19.35 -19.50
N TYR A 86 -1.20 19.09 -18.38
CA TYR A 86 -0.63 19.16 -17.04
C TYR A 86 -1.04 17.97 -16.18
N GLY A 87 -0.10 17.47 -15.36
CA GLY A 87 -0.34 16.40 -14.38
C GLY A 87 -0.54 15.01 -14.99
N ILE A 88 0.08 14.71 -16.13
CA ILE A 88 0.05 13.38 -16.76
C ILE A 88 1.04 12.41 -16.09
N SER A 89 0.59 11.17 -15.89
CA SER A 89 1.41 10.02 -15.49
C SER A 89 2.62 9.85 -16.40
N ARG A 90 3.82 9.70 -15.83
CA ARG A 90 5.04 9.45 -16.63
C ARG A 90 5.06 7.99 -17.11
N LEU A 91 5.25 7.80 -18.41
CA LEU A 91 5.38 6.50 -19.05
C LEU A 91 6.78 6.35 -19.65
N THR A 92 7.54 5.35 -19.22
CA THR A 92 8.91 5.06 -19.71
C THR A 92 9.08 3.60 -20.09
N THR A 93 8.62 2.71 -19.22
CA THR A 93 8.47 1.27 -19.45
C THR A 93 7.04 0.90 -19.08
N HIS A 94 6.45 -0.04 -19.81
CA HIS A 94 5.13 -0.62 -19.58
C HIS A 94 5.26 -2.14 -19.72
N TYR A 95 4.64 -2.92 -18.85
CA TYR A 95 4.64 -4.37 -18.99
C TYR A 95 3.36 -4.83 -19.72
N GLN A 96 3.50 -5.84 -20.58
CA GLN A 96 2.38 -6.35 -21.37
C GLN A 96 1.32 -6.99 -20.45
N GLY A 97 0.09 -6.52 -20.57
CA GLY A 97 -1.04 -6.95 -19.73
C GLY A 97 -1.41 -5.94 -18.64
N ASP A 98 -0.46 -5.11 -18.19
CA ASP A 98 -0.70 -4.13 -17.13
C ASP A 98 -1.67 -3.03 -17.55
N SER A 99 -2.44 -2.55 -16.57
CA SER A 99 -3.21 -1.31 -16.70
C SER A 99 -2.29 -0.09 -16.57
N PHE A 100 -2.60 1.01 -17.27
CA PHE A 100 -1.95 2.30 -17.07
C PHE A 100 -3.01 3.38 -16.91
N ALA A 101 -3.02 4.05 -15.76
CA ALA A 101 -3.97 5.13 -15.48
C ALA A 101 -3.54 6.44 -16.17
N LEU A 102 -4.30 6.85 -17.18
CA LEU A 102 -4.10 8.07 -17.93
C LEU A 102 -4.63 9.29 -17.14
N THR A 103 -3.80 9.77 -16.22
CA THR A 103 -4.09 10.96 -15.41
C THR A 103 -3.76 12.26 -16.16
N GLY A 104 -4.19 13.40 -15.60
CA GLY A 104 -3.87 14.73 -16.09
C GLY A 104 -5.05 15.51 -16.67
N THR A 105 -4.78 16.71 -17.17
CA THR A 105 -5.79 17.60 -17.73
C THR A 105 -5.22 18.45 -18.86
N ILE A 106 -5.89 18.43 -20.01
CA ILE A 106 -5.64 19.33 -21.13
C ILE A 106 -6.27 20.69 -20.84
N TYR A 107 -5.56 21.77 -21.13
CA TYR A 107 -6.05 23.15 -21.09
C TYR A 107 -5.84 23.79 -22.46
N SER A 108 -6.83 24.51 -22.99
CA SER A 108 -6.70 25.26 -24.24
C SER A 108 -7.22 26.70 -24.12
N ARG A 109 -6.60 27.60 -24.89
CA ARG A 109 -7.07 28.98 -25.07
C ARG A 109 -8.29 29.09 -25.98
N TYR A 110 -8.64 28.02 -26.69
CA TYR A 110 -9.73 27.95 -27.66
C TYR A 110 -10.60 26.71 -27.39
N PRO A 111 -11.86 26.67 -27.85
CA PRO A 111 -12.68 25.48 -27.69
C PRO A 111 -12.04 24.25 -28.33
N ILE A 112 -12.01 23.17 -27.55
CA ILE A 112 -11.63 21.82 -27.96
C ILE A 112 -12.90 21.13 -28.48
N TYR A 113 -12.81 20.57 -29.69
CA TYR A 113 -13.91 19.86 -30.34
C TYR A 113 -13.68 18.35 -30.43
N GLU A 114 -12.42 17.92 -30.38
CA GLU A 114 -12.04 16.51 -30.46
C GLU A 114 -10.68 16.31 -29.80
N ILE A 115 -10.54 15.15 -29.14
CA ILE A 115 -9.30 14.66 -28.57
C ILE A 115 -9.03 13.30 -29.20
N THR A 116 -7.83 13.10 -29.72
CA THR A 116 -7.35 11.84 -30.27
C THR A 116 -6.16 11.37 -29.46
N VAL A 117 -6.28 10.18 -28.88
CA VAL A 117 -5.18 9.44 -28.25
C VAL A 117 -4.72 8.37 -29.23
N ARG A 118 -3.41 8.32 -29.48
CA ARG A 118 -2.77 7.28 -30.29
C ARG A 118 -1.71 6.57 -29.47
N VAL A 119 -1.69 5.25 -29.52
CA VAL A 119 -0.57 4.43 -29.05
C VAL A 119 -0.27 3.40 -30.12
N GLY A 120 0.98 3.32 -30.58
CA GLY A 120 1.35 2.44 -31.68
C GLY A 120 2.85 2.35 -31.90
N ASP A 121 3.24 1.52 -32.87
CA ASP A 121 4.63 1.35 -33.29
C ASP A 121 4.95 2.22 -34.52
N ALA A 122 6.08 1.97 -35.18
CA ALA A 122 6.45 2.66 -36.42
C ALA A 122 5.66 2.20 -37.66
N ALA A 123 4.88 1.11 -37.56
CA ALA A 123 4.08 0.54 -38.65
C ALA A 123 2.60 0.98 -38.58
N GLY A 124 2.07 1.37 -37.42
CA GLY A 124 0.75 1.99 -37.28
C GLY A 124 0.27 2.18 -35.84
N ASP A 125 -0.95 2.71 -35.70
CA ASP A 125 -1.64 2.82 -34.40
C ASP A 125 -2.15 1.42 -33.96
N GLU A 126 -1.77 0.96 -32.76
CA GLU A 126 -2.35 -0.23 -32.11
C GLU A 126 -3.64 0.14 -31.35
N ILE A 127 -3.63 1.32 -30.73
CA ILE A 127 -4.76 1.91 -30.02
C ILE A 127 -5.00 3.30 -30.61
N LEU A 128 -6.20 3.51 -31.15
CA LEU A 128 -6.67 4.80 -31.63
C LEU A 128 -8.03 5.10 -30.98
N VAL A 129 -8.05 6.08 -30.08
CA VAL A 129 -9.27 6.56 -29.43
C VAL A 129 -9.51 8.00 -29.84
N SER A 130 -10.68 8.30 -30.41
CA SER A 130 -11.08 9.66 -30.77
C SER A 130 -12.42 9.99 -30.10
N GLN A 131 -12.43 11.08 -29.33
CA GLN A 131 -13.60 11.52 -28.58
C GLN A 131 -13.97 12.95 -28.97
N THR A 132 -15.20 13.13 -29.47
CA THR A 132 -15.78 14.46 -29.70
C THR A 132 -16.12 15.13 -28.36
N VAL A 133 -15.73 16.38 -28.22
CA VAL A 133 -15.88 17.20 -27.01
C VAL A 133 -16.80 18.38 -27.29
N ASN A 134 -17.66 18.73 -26.34
CA ASN A 134 -18.68 19.76 -26.54
C ASN A 134 -18.13 21.19 -26.30
N SER A 135 -17.15 21.60 -27.11
CA SER A 135 -16.61 22.97 -27.11
C SER A 135 -15.98 23.39 -25.76
N GLU A 136 -15.22 22.49 -25.13
CA GLU A 136 -14.64 22.69 -23.79
C GLU A 136 -13.26 23.38 -23.85
N TYR A 137 -12.89 24.12 -22.79
CA TYR A 137 -11.57 24.75 -22.66
C TYR A 137 -10.60 23.97 -21.76
N ARG A 138 -11.11 22.95 -21.06
CA ARG A 138 -10.38 22.12 -20.08
C ARG A 138 -10.95 20.71 -20.14
N TYR A 139 -10.11 19.70 -20.35
CA TYR A 139 -10.54 18.30 -20.42
C TYR A 139 -9.70 17.39 -19.50
N PRO A 140 -10.27 16.78 -18.45
CA PRO A 140 -9.62 15.76 -17.63
C PRO A 140 -9.43 14.46 -18.42
N LEU A 141 -8.22 13.90 -18.44
CA LEU A 141 -7.94 12.68 -19.21
C LEU A 141 -8.62 11.42 -18.62
N ALA A 142 -8.97 11.44 -17.32
CA ALA A 142 -9.81 10.41 -16.70
C ALA A 142 -11.16 10.17 -17.42
N ASN A 143 -11.65 11.13 -18.23
CA ASN A 143 -12.86 10.99 -19.02
C ASN A 143 -12.68 10.11 -20.28
N ILE A 144 -11.44 9.87 -20.72
CA ILE A 144 -11.09 9.03 -21.89
C ILE A 144 -10.25 7.80 -21.50
N ASP A 145 -9.62 7.81 -20.32
CA ASP A 145 -8.78 6.76 -19.72
C ASP A 145 -9.29 5.32 -19.97
N SER A 146 -10.52 5.00 -19.55
CA SER A 146 -11.14 3.68 -19.72
C SER A 146 -11.33 3.18 -21.17
N GLN A 147 -11.00 4.00 -22.17
CA GLN A 147 -11.01 3.62 -23.59
C GLN A 147 -9.59 3.30 -24.10
N VAL A 148 -8.53 3.71 -23.40
CA VAL A 148 -7.13 3.56 -23.81
C VAL A 148 -6.52 2.33 -23.14
N MET A 149 -6.71 1.16 -23.76
CA MET A 149 -6.37 -0.14 -23.16
C MET A 149 -4.88 -0.51 -23.28
N PHE A 150 -3.99 0.17 -22.52
CA PHE A 150 -2.54 -0.07 -22.56
C PHE A 150 -2.13 -1.54 -22.36
N GLY A 151 -2.85 -2.32 -21.56
CA GLY A 151 -2.58 -3.76 -21.37
C GLY A 151 -2.74 -4.64 -22.62
N LEU A 152 -3.35 -4.12 -23.69
CA LEU A 152 -3.46 -4.82 -24.98
C LEU A 152 -2.27 -4.59 -25.92
N LEU A 153 -1.32 -3.73 -25.55
CA LEU A 153 -0.15 -3.42 -26.38
C LEU A 153 0.76 -4.64 -26.54
N THR A 154 1.29 -4.80 -27.75
CA THR A 154 2.33 -5.80 -28.02
C THR A 154 3.71 -5.32 -27.56
N PRO A 155 4.68 -6.21 -27.28
CA PRO A 155 6.03 -5.81 -26.93
C PRO A 155 6.75 -4.97 -28.01
N GLY A 156 7.67 -4.11 -27.60
CA GLY A 156 8.50 -3.26 -28.45
C GLY A 156 8.39 -1.76 -28.14
N GLU A 157 9.14 -0.96 -28.89
CA GLU A 157 9.08 0.50 -28.80
C GLU A 157 7.73 1.03 -29.32
N LYS A 158 7.03 1.77 -28.47
CA LYS A 158 5.76 2.43 -28.80
C LYS A 158 5.90 3.95 -28.70
N ARG A 159 5.08 4.64 -29.46
CA ARG A 159 4.86 6.09 -29.36
C ARG A 159 3.44 6.34 -28.87
N PHE A 160 3.32 7.22 -27.89
CA PHE A 160 2.04 7.67 -27.33
C PHE A 160 1.88 9.17 -27.61
N THR A 161 0.85 9.52 -28.39
CA THR A 161 0.50 10.92 -28.67
C THR A 161 -0.90 11.27 -28.15
N ILE A 162 -1.05 12.54 -27.77
CA ILE A 162 -2.36 13.17 -27.54
C ILE A 162 -2.44 14.39 -28.44
N ASP A 163 -3.33 14.33 -29.43
CA ASP A 163 -3.61 15.37 -30.39
C ASP A 163 -5.02 15.93 -30.14
N ILE A 164 -5.17 17.25 -30.16
CA ILE A 164 -6.49 17.89 -29.99
C ILE A 164 -6.82 18.78 -31.17
N ASN A 165 -8.09 18.80 -31.59
CA ASN A 165 -8.60 19.74 -32.56
C ASN A 165 -9.31 20.89 -31.86
N THR A 166 -8.84 22.10 -32.13
CA THR A 166 -9.38 23.36 -31.59
C THR A 166 -9.96 24.24 -32.70
N ALA A 167 -10.66 25.31 -32.32
CA ALA A 167 -11.10 26.34 -33.27
C ALA A 167 -9.97 27.00 -34.10
N MET A 168 -8.71 26.86 -33.70
CA MET A 168 -7.54 27.40 -34.41
C MET A 168 -6.74 26.34 -35.19
N GLY A 169 -7.13 25.06 -35.11
CA GLY A 169 -6.45 23.93 -35.76
C GLY A 169 -6.06 22.82 -34.78
N SER A 170 -5.32 21.84 -35.31
CA SER A 170 -4.83 20.68 -34.56
C SER A 170 -3.56 21.02 -33.78
N VAL A 171 -3.43 20.49 -32.56
CA VAL A 171 -2.30 20.72 -31.66
C VAL A 171 -1.94 19.39 -30.99
N ASN A 172 -0.69 18.96 -31.13
CA ASN A 172 -0.15 17.91 -30.28
C ASN A 172 0.17 18.50 -28.89
N VAL A 173 -0.38 17.90 -27.83
CA VAL A 173 -0.15 18.31 -26.43
C VAL A 173 0.66 17.29 -25.63
N TRP A 174 0.92 16.12 -26.21
CA TRP A 174 1.76 15.07 -25.65
C TRP A 174 2.33 14.19 -26.78
N ASP A 175 3.61 13.87 -26.69
CA ASP A 175 4.34 13.01 -27.62
C ASP A 175 5.52 12.39 -26.86
N VAL A 176 5.45 11.09 -26.60
CA VAL A 176 6.50 10.35 -25.88
C VAL A 176 6.69 8.97 -26.48
N THR A 177 7.93 8.48 -26.48
CA THR A 177 8.26 7.08 -26.77
C THR A 177 8.54 6.32 -25.48
N PHE A 178 8.05 5.09 -25.39
CA PHE A 178 8.23 4.20 -24.25
C PHE A 178 8.41 2.75 -24.73
N GLN A 179 8.93 1.88 -23.89
CA GLN A 179 9.06 0.45 -24.21
C GLN A 179 7.91 -0.33 -23.59
N VAL A 180 7.26 -1.18 -24.39
CA VAL A 180 6.42 -2.27 -23.87
C VAL A 180 7.28 -3.54 -23.80
N VAL A 181 7.32 -4.18 -22.64
CA VAL A 181 8.11 -5.40 -22.41
C VAL A 181 7.22 -6.55 -21.95
N GLU A 182 7.61 -7.79 -22.24
CA GLU A 182 6.98 -8.96 -21.62
C GLU A 182 7.43 -9.05 -20.15
N HIS A 183 6.54 -9.46 -19.26
CA HIS A 183 6.92 -9.85 -17.89
C HIS A 183 7.88 -11.04 -17.92
N ALA A 184 8.89 -11.03 -17.04
CA ALA A 184 9.91 -12.05 -16.94
C ALA A 184 9.65 -12.98 -15.73
N TRP A 185 8.40 -13.45 -15.59
CA TRP A 185 7.95 -14.27 -14.47
C TRP A 185 8.89 -15.45 -14.18
N THR A 186 9.45 -15.46 -12.98
CA THR A 186 10.20 -16.56 -12.39
C THR A 186 9.29 -17.32 -11.44
N ASN A 187 9.21 -18.64 -11.54
CA ASN A 187 8.44 -19.43 -10.58
C ASN A 187 9.23 -19.59 -9.27
N LEU A 188 8.55 -19.39 -8.14
CA LEU A 188 9.07 -19.78 -6.84
C LEU A 188 9.39 -21.28 -6.81
N THR A 189 10.48 -21.66 -6.15
CA THR A 189 10.86 -23.08 -5.98
C THR A 189 10.87 -23.48 -4.50
N LYS A 190 10.81 -24.79 -4.22
CA LYS A 190 10.80 -25.30 -2.84
C LYS A 190 12.09 -25.00 -2.07
N GLU A 191 13.20 -24.79 -2.76
CA GLU A 191 14.47 -24.37 -2.17
C GLU A 191 14.43 -22.95 -1.59
N GLN A 192 13.48 -22.12 -2.04
CA GLN A 192 13.26 -20.75 -1.57
C GLN A 192 12.20 -20.68 -0.45
N VAL A 193 11.87 -21.81 0.17
CA VAL A 193 10.77 -21.96 1.13
C VAL A 193 11.27 -22.75 2.34
N GLU A 194 11.23 -22.13 3.53
CA GLU A 194 11.87 -22.68 4.73
C GLU A 194 11.21 -23.99 5.21
N ASP A 195 9.88 -24.05 5.25
CA ASP A 195 9.11 -25.27 5.56
C ASP A 195 8.18 -25.68 4.40
N ALA A 196 8.79 -26.07 3.28
CA ALA A 196 8.05 -26.58 2.12
C ALA A 196 7.20 -27.83 2.45
N ALA A 197 7.54 -28.57 3.51
CA ALA A 197 6.79 -29.78 3.91
C ALA A 197 5.47 -29.43 4.62
N ALA A 198 5.45 -28.40 5.46
CA ALA A 198 4.22 -27.88 6.04
C ALA A 198 3.29 -27.27 4.98
N LEU A 199 3.85 -26.55 4.00
CA LEU A 199 3.09 -26.03 2.85
C LEU A 199 2.51 -27.15 1.98
N ASP A 200 3.29 -28.18 1.64
CA ASP A 200 2.80 -29.39 0.97
C ASP A 200 1.67 -30.08 1.76
N ALA A 201 1.77 -30.12 3.09
CA ALA A 201 0.76 -30.74 3.95
C ALA A 201 -0.53 -29.92 4.05
N PHE A 202 -0.43 -28.59 4.05
CA PHE A 202 -1.59 -27.67 4.11
C PHE A 202 -2.31 -27.57 2.77
N PHE A 203 -1.59 -27.29 1.68
CA PHE A 203 -2.15 -27.12 0.34
C PHE A 203 -2.43 -28.45 -0.38
N GLY A 204 -1.80 -29.54 0.06
CA GLY A 204 -1.89 -30.87 -0.57
C GLY A 204 -1.23 -30.98 -1.95
N ASN A 205 -0.65 -29.88 -2.45
CA ASN A 205 0.01 -29.76 -3.75
C ASN A 205 0.84 -28.45 -3.82
N GLU A 206 1.58 -28.26 -4.92
CA GLU A 206 2.54 -27.17 -5.09
C GLU A 206 1.93 -25.84 -5.58
N SER A 207 0.60 -25.63 -5.50
CA SER A 207 -0.08 -24.41 -5.97
C SER A 207 0.38 -23.11 -5.30
N TYR A 208 1.01 -23.21 -4.13
CA TYR A 208 1.57 -22.08 -3.38
C TYR A 208 2.87 -21.52 -4.00
N LEU A 209 3.47 -22.23 -4.97
CA LEU A 209 4.65 -21.77 -5.70
C LEU A 209 4.26 -20.73 -6.77
N PHE A 210 4.04 -19.50 -6.34
CA PHE A 210 3.62 -18.41 -7.20
C PHE A 210 4.72 -17.95 -8.19
N PRO A 211 4.35 -17.51 -9.42
CA PRO A 211 5.26 -16.76 -10.28
C PRO A 211 5.46 -15.34 -9.77
N TYR A 212 6.70 -14.84 -9.82
CA TYR A 212 7.07 -13.50 -9.38
C TYR A 212 8.15 -12.88 -10.27
N GLU A 213 8.35 -11.57 -10.16
CA GLU A 213 9.52 -10.87 -10.67
C GLU A 213 9.91 -9.69 -9.77
N TRP A 214 11.00 -9.00 -10.11
CA TRP A 214 11.47 -7.81 -9.41
C TRP A 214 11.33 -6.58 -10.31
N ILE A 215 10.51 -5.61 -9.90
CA ILE A 215 10.35 -4.31 -10.58
C ILE A 215 10.79 -3.22 -9.61
N ASP A 216 11.74 -2.38 -10.02
CA ASP A 216 12.29 -1.26 -9.23
C ASP A 216 12.74 -1.58 -7.78
N GLY A 217 13.02 -2.86 -7.50
CA GLY A 217 13.43 -3.38 -6.19
C GLY A 217 12.30 -3.97 -5.34
N GLU A 218 11.07 -3.97 -5.85
CA GLU A 218 9.89 -4.54 -5.20
C GLU A 218 9.53 -5.91 -5.79
N LEU A 219 9.13 -6.83 -4.91
CA LEU A 219 8.68 -8.17 -5.30
C LEU A 219 7.26 -8.09 -5.87
N ASN A 220 7.11 -8.37 -7.15
CA ASN A 220 5.82 -8.39 -7.83
C ASN A 220 5.39 -9.83 -8.05
N VAL A 221 4.26 -10.24 -7.46
CA VAL A 221 3.65 -11.55 -7.68
C VAL A 221 2.71 -11.46 -8.88
N ASN A 222 2.67 -12.51 -9.72
CA ASN A 222 1.83 -12.55 -10.90
C ASN A 222 0.34 -12.29 -10.55
N PRO A 223 -0.28 -11.21 -11.08
CA PRO A 223 -1.63 -10.82 -10.70
C PRO A 223 -2.69 -11.91 -10.91
N ALA A 224 -2.54 -12.78 -11.90
CA ALA A 224 -3.48 -13.89 -12.14
C ALA A 224 -3.41 -14.96 -11.03
N TRP A 225 -2.23 -15.21 -10.47
CA TRP A 225 -2.09 -16.08 -9.30
C TRP A 225 -2.74 -15.43 -8.07
N VAL A 226 -2.55 -14.11 -7.88
CA VAL A 226 -3.18 -13.37 -6.78
C VAL A 226 -4.70 -13.39 -6.89
N GLU A 227 -5.27 -13.12 -8.07
CA GLU A 227 -6.72 -13.16 -8.32
C GLU A 227 -7.34 -14.56 -8.09
N GLU A 228 -6.60 -15.63 -8.42
CA GLU A 228 -7.07 -17.01 -8.21
C GLU A 228 -6.99 -17.43 -6.73
N ASN A 229 -5.97 -16.99 -5.98
CA ASN A 229 -5.62 -17.58 -4.69
C ASN A 229 -5.87 -16.68 -3.46
N ILE A 230 -5.90 -15.35 -3.63
CA ILE A 230 -5.95 -14.38 -2.52
C ILE A 230 -7.32 -13.70 -2.49
N VAL A 231 -7.90 -13.62 -1.29
CA VAL A 231 -9.24 -13.04 -1.05
C VAL A 231 -9.21 -12.06 0.11
N ASP A 232 -9.98 -10.98 -0.03
CA ASP A 232 -10.16 -9.98 1.03
C ASP A 232 -11.00 -10.54 2.18
N PHE A 233 -10.45 -10.51 3.39
CA PHE A 233 -11.13 -10.91 4.62
C PHE A 233 -11.33 -9.70 5.53
N SER A 234 -12.59 -9.40 5.86
CA SER A 234 -12.98 -8.27 6.71
C SER A 234 -13.71 -8.75 7.94
N TYR A 235 -13.12 -8.56 9.13
CA TYR A 235 -13.65 -9.21 10.34
C TYR A 235 -13.47 -8.45 11.67
N LEU A 236 -12.25 -8.03 12.00
CA LEU A 236 -11.98 -7.28 13.23
C LEU A 236 -12.08 -5.77 12.96
N TYR A 237 -12.97 -5.09 13.67
CA TYR A 237 -13.18 -3.63 13.60
C TYR A 237 -13.52 -3.07 12.20
N GLY A 238 -13.88 -3.91 11.23
CA GLY A 238 -14.06 -3.51 9.82
C GLY A 238 -12.74 -3.32 9.07
N VAL A 239 -11.61 -3.70 9.66
CA VAL A 239 -10.33 -3.82 8.96
C VAL A 239 -10.43 -4.99 7.99
N THR A 240 -10.08 -4.74 6.73
CA THR A 240 -10.00 -5.74 5.67
C THR A 240 -8.53 -6.01 5.39
N PHE A 241 -8.16 -7.29 5.30
CA PHE A 241 -6.81 -7.70 4.90
C PHE A 241 -6.89 -8.96 4.01
N PRO A 242 -5.98 -9.10 3.03
CA PRO A 242 -5.96 -10.25 2.15
C PRO A 242 -5.45 -11.52 2.84
N VAL A 243 -6.04 -12.68 2.54
CA VAL A 243 -5.67 -14.03 3.01
C VAL A 243 -5.70 -15.03 1.85
N HIS A 244 -5.08 -16.21 1.98
CA HIS A 244 -5.28 -17.29 1.01
C HIS A 244 -6.72 -17.84 1.11
N HIS A 245 -7.36 -18.13 -0.03
CA HIS A 245 -8.74 -18.65 -0.06
C HIS A 245 -8.90 -20.00 0.68
N GLN A 246 -7.84 -20.81 0.73
CA GLN A 246 -7.77 -22.07 1.50
C GLN A 246 -7.54 -21.85 3.00
N ALA A 247 -6.91 -20.74 3.40
CA ALA A 247 -6.71 -20.36 4.80
C ALA A 247 -7.90 -19.60 5.40
N LEU A 248 -8.77 -19.05 4.55
CA LEU A 248 -9.96 -18.29 4.97
C LEU A 248 -10.79 -19.01 6.05
N PRO A 249 -11.11 -20.31 5.99
CA PRO A 249 -11.90 -20.98 7.03
C PRO A 249 -11.21 -21.01 8.40
N ASN A 250 -9.88 -21.10 8.43
CA ASN A 250 -9.09 -21.04 9.67
C ASN A 250 -9.13 -19.62 10.24
N PHE A 251 -8.94 -18.59 9.41
CA PHE A 251 -9.09 -17.20 9.82
C PHE A 251 -10.51 -16.88 10.32
N GLU A 252 -11.55 -17.37 9.65
CA GLU A 252 -12.94 -17.24 10.11
C GLU A 252 -13.15 -17.89 11.48
N ALA A 253 -12.62 -19.09 11.71
CA ALA A 253 -12.71 -19.80 12.99
C ALA A 253 -11.99 -19.04 14.12
N ALA A 254 -10.72 -18.66 13.92
CA ALA A 254 -9.92 -17.93 14.91
C ALA A 254 -10.58 -16.60 15.28
N MET A 255 -10.97 -15.80 14.28
CA MET A 255 -11.56 -14.50 14.56
C MET A 255 -12.97 -14.62 15.16
N SER A 256 -13.73 -15.66 14.82
CA SER A 256 -15.01 -15.97 15.48
C SER A 256 -14.82 -16.29 16.97
N ALA A 257 -13.78 -17.04 17.33
CA ALA A 257 -13.43 -17.28 18.73
C ALA A 257 -13.03 -15.98 19.45
N ILE A 258 -12.25 -15.10 18.81
CA ILE A 258 -11.87 -13.77 19.34
C ILE A 258 -13.10 -12.88 19.62
N ARG A 259 -14.11 -12.89 18.74
CA ARG A 259 -15.35 -12.11 18.94
C ARG A 259 -16.34 -12.75 19.91
N GLY A 260 -16.36 -14.08 19.99
CA GLY A 260 -17.36 -14.86 20.74
C GLY A 260 -16.98 -15.18 22.20
N SER A 261 -15.77 -14.81 22.63
CA SER A 261 -15.19 -15.25 23.90
C SER A 261 -14.84 -14.10 24.86
N ILE A 262 -14.90 -14.40 26.15
CA ILE A 262 -14.37 -13.58 27.24
C ILE A 262 -13.22 -14.36 27.89
N VAL A 263 -12.15 -13.65 28.24
CA VAL A 263 -11.11 -14.17 29.13
C VAL A 263 -11.31 -13.61 30.52
N SER A 264 -11.09 -14.42 31.54
CA SER A 264 -11.17 -14.03 32.95
C SER A 264 -9.96 -14.54 33.71
N ILE A 265 -9.23 -13.64 34.37
CA ILE A 265 -8.04 -13.96 35.16
C ILE A 265 -8.32 -13.65 36.63
N THR A 266 -8.13 -14.65 37.50
CA THR A 266 -8.07 -14.49 38.96
C THR A 266 -6.61 -14.39 39.37
N TYR A 267 -6.25 -13.27 39.98
CA TYR A 267 -4.89 -12.95 40.42
C TYR A 267 -4.59 -13.54 41.81
N GLN A 268 -3.31 -13.62 42.18
CA GLN A 268 -2.86 -14.10 43.49
C GLN A 268 -3.50 -13.34 44.67
N THR A 269 -3.90 -12.08 44.46
CA THR A 269 -4.61 -11.23 45.42
C THR A 269 -6.06 -11.66 45.70
N GLY A 270 -6.62 -12.56 44.89
CA GLY A 270 -8.05 -12.89 44.87
C GLY A 270 -8.90 -11.91 44.06
N GLU A 271 -8.29 -10.92 43.40
CA GLU A 271 -8.98 -10.06 42.43
C GLU A 271 -9.22 -10.83 41.12
N THR A 272 -10.45 -10.81 40.59
CA THR A 272 -10.74 -11.33 39.25
C THR A 272 -10.99 -10.16 38.30
N ARG A 273 -10.32 -10.17 37.14
CA ARG A 273 -10.59 -9.24 36.03
C ARG A 273 -10.98 -10.03 34.79
N SER A 274 -11.89 -9.48 33.99
CA SER A 274 -12.35 -10.12 32.76
C SER A 274 -12.50 -9.08 31.65
N CYS A 275 -12.24 -9.48 30.41
CA CYS A 275 -12.52 -8.67 29.22
C CYS A 275 -12.93 -9.57 28.04
N PRO A 276 -13.65 -9.03 27.04
CA PRO A 276 -13.72 -9.66 25.72
C PRO A 276 -12.34 -10.05 25.21
N LEU A 277 -12.21 -11.21 24.56
CA LEU A 277 -10.93 -11.64 23.98
C LEU A 277 -10.45 -10.68 22.88
N MET A 278 -11.39 -10.03 22.18
CA MET A 278 -11.12 -8.97 21.21
C MET A 278 -10.43 -7.72 21.79
N ASP A 279 -10.51 -7.48 23.11
CA ASP A 279 -9.79 -6.39 23.78
C ASP A 279 -8.28 -6.70 23.95
N LEU A 280 -7.86 -7.96 23.74
CA LEU A 280 -6.45 -8.34 23.72
C LEU A 280 -5.78 -8.00 22.37
N VAL A 281 -6.56 -7.74 21.32
CA VAL A 281 -6.07 -7.37 19.99
C VAL A 281 -5.94 -5.85 19.89
N MET A 282 -4.72 -5.35 19.78
CA MET A 282 -4.43 -3.95 19.51
C MET A 282 -4.97 -3.54 18.13
N TYR A 283 -5.40 -2.29 18.00
CA TYR A 283 -5.94 -1.69 16.77
C TYR A 283 -4.94 -1.60 15.59
N ASN A 284 -3.73 -2.15 15.72
CA ASN A 284 -2.68 -2.11 14.70
C ASN A 284 -2.41 -3.51 14.12
N LEU A 285 -3.36 -4.04 13.34
CA LEU A 285 -3.19 -5.24 12.50
C LEU A 285 -2.33 -4.94 11.25
N GLY A 286 -1.23 -4.20 11.45
CA GLY A 286 -0.67 -3.27 10.47
C GLY A 286 0.04 -3.86 9.25
N ASP A 287 0.27 -5.18 9.22
CA ASP A 287 1.15 -5.81 8.23
C ASP A 287 0.44 -6.84 7.33
N GLY A 288 -0.86 -7.09 7.57
CA GLY A 288 -1.70 -8.01 6.79
C GLY A 288 -1.34 -9.48 6.94
N ALA A 289 -2.21 -10.37 6.42
CA ALA A 289 -1.92 -11.79 6.35
C ALA A 289 -1.21 -12.17 5.05
N TYR A 290 -1.66 -11.63 3.92
CA TYR A 290 -0.94 -11.68 2.64
C TYR A 290 -0.07 -10.42 2.43
N ASN A 291 1.25 -10.58 2.46
CA ASN A 291 2.25 -9.54 2.25
C ASN A 291 3.51 -10.18 1.61
N PRO A 292 3.59 -10.24 0.26
CA PRO A 292 4.63 -10.99 -0.43
C PRO A 292 6.01 -10.35 -0.30
N ARG A 293 6.94 -11.07 0.32
CA ARG A 293 8.32 -10.62 0.57
C ARG A 293 9.28 -11.79 0.80
N PHE A 294 10.53 -11.62 0.38
CA PHE A 294 11.62 -12.45 0.89
C PHE A 294 12.00 -12.03 2.33
N THR A 295 12.50 -12.97 3.13
CA THR A 295 12.99 -12.73 4.48
C THR A 295 14.27 -11.88 4.48
N ALA A 296 14.68 -11.40 5.66
CA ALA A 296 15.89 -10.59 5.85
C ALA A 296 17.18 -11.39 5.57
N GLY A 297 17.50 -11.52 4.29
CA GLY A 297 18.58 -12.36 3.75
C GLY A 297 18.38 -12.71 2.28
N GLY A 298 17.14 -12.69 1.77
CA GLY A 298 16.82 -12.93 0.36
C GLY A 298 16.83 -14.41 -0.06
N GLU A 299 17.09 -15.33 0.87
CA GLU A 299 17.16 -16.78 0.60
C GLU A 299 15.76 -17.42 0.61
N PHE A 300 14.95 -17.13 1.63
CA PHE A 300 13.62 -17.70 1.81
C PHE A 300 12.51 -16.67 1.62
N VAL A 301 11.35 -17.13 1.18
CA VAL A 301 10.10 -16.37 1.12
C VAL A 301 9.43 -16.39 2.49
N SER A 302 8.99 -15.22 2.97
CA SER A 302 8.24 -15.08 4.23
C SER A 302 6.87 -15.74 4.11
N SER A 303 6.38 -16.39 5.17
CA SER A 303 5.07 -17.04 5.19
C SER A 303 3.86 -16.13 4.91
N HIS A 304 3.97 -14.83 5.22
CA HIS A 304 2.99 -13.83 4.79
C HIS A 304 2.83 -13.79 3.27
N SER A 305 3.81 -14.22 2.49
CA SER A 305 3.71 -14.28 1.02
C SER A 305 2.74 -15.34 0.52
N PHE A 306 2.31 -16.26 1.39
CA PHE A 306 1.30 -17.27 1.05
C PHE A 306 -0.09 -16.90 1.59
N GLY A 307 -0.23 -15.83 2.38
CA GLY A 307 -1.53 -15.45 2.98
C GLY A 307 -2.03 -16.42 4.05
N THR A 308 -1.12 -17.18 4.66
CA THR A 308 -1.37 -18.26 5.64
C THR A 308 -0.91 -17.92 7.05
N ALA A 309 -0.33 -16.74 7.25
CA ALA A 309 0.16 -16.25 8.53
C ALA A 309 -0.37 -14.83 8.85
N ILE A 310 -0.25 -14.38 10.09
CA ILE A 310 -0.63 -13.04 10.53
C ILE A 310 0.16 -12.61 11.78
N ASP A 311 0.56 -11.34 11.82
CA ASP A 311 1.20 -10.74 12.99
C ASP A 311 0.16 -9.99 13.84
N ILE A 312 -0.03 -10.43 15.09
CA ILE A 312 -0.95 -9.81 16.05
C ILE A 312 -0.14 -9.14 17.16
N ASN A 313 -0.54 -7.92 17.53
CA ASN A 313 0.08 -7.14 18.61
C ASN A 313 1.57 -6.85 18.39
N SER A 314 2.02 -6.65 17.14
CA SER A 314 3.41 -6.31 16.78
C SER A 314 3.94 -5.04 17.49
N ALA A 315 3.03 -4.13 17.87
CA ALA A 315 3.34 -2.91 18.62
C ALA A 315 3.67 -3.13 20.12
N LEU A 316 3.37 -4.30 20.71
CA LEU A 316 3.75 -4.59 22.10
C LEU A 316 5.27 -4.83 22.20
N PRO A 317 6.00 -4.13 23.08
CA PRO A 317 7.44 -4.32 23.24
C PRO A 317 7.84 -5.77 23.54
N VAL A 318 7.01 -6.49 24.31
CA VAL A 318 7.21 -7.90 24.69
C VAL A 318 7.06 -8.89 23.53
N ASN A 319 6.43 -8.50 22.43
CA ASN A 319 6.27 -9.37 21.25
C ASN A 319 7.42 -9.25 20.24
N ARG A 320 8.41 -8.37 20.47
CA ARG A 320 9.56 -8.24 19.56
C ARG A 320 10.49 -9.45 19.70
N MET A 321 11.07 -9.91 18.59
CA MET A 321 12.04 -11.01 18.57
C MET A 321 13.27 -10.71 19.45
N SER A 322 13.29 -11.24 20.68
CA SER A 322 14.46 -11.20 21.57
C SER A 322 14.36 -12.29 22.65
N GLU A 323 15.50 -12.77 23.15
CA GLU A 323 15.52 -13.80 24.20
C GLU A 323 15.01 -13.27 25.55
N GLU A 324 15.20 -11.98 25.85
CA GLU A 324 14.64 -11.32 27.04
C GLU A 324 13.10 -11.31 27.02
N ASN A 325 12.53 -11.04 25.84
CA ASN A 325 11.08 -11.09 25.63
C ASN A 325 10.54 -12.52 25.69
N ARG A 326 11.25 -13.48 25.07
CA ARG A 326 10.92 -14.91 25.14
C ARG A 326 10.84 -15.40 26.59
N GLN A 327 11.83 -15.05 27.41
CA GLN A 327 11.86 -15.39 28.83
C GLN A 327 10.73 -14.68 29.60
N THR A 328 10.46 -13.40 29.30
CA THR A 328 9.36 -12.65 29.93
C THR A 328 7.98 -13.30 29.67
N ILE A 329 7.77 -13.85 28.47
CA ILE A 329 6.56 -14.61 28.13
C ILE A 329 6.57 -15.97 28.83
N ALA A 330 7.71 -16.68 28.87
CA ALA A 330 7.84 -17.96 29.56
C ALA A 330 7.51 -17.85 31.06
N ASP A 331 8.13 -16.89 31.77
CA ASP A 331 7.89 -16.63 33.20
C ASP A 331 6.42 -16.31 33.49
N ALA A 332 5.75 -15.58 32.58
CA ALA A 332 4.34 -15.29 32.68
C ALA A 332 3.47 -16.54 32.45
N MET A 333 3.81 -17.37 31.46
CA MET A 333 3.11 -18.63 31.18
C MET A 333 3.25 -19.64 32.32
N GLU A 334 4.42 -19.77 32.95
CA GLU A 334 4.64 -20.64 34.12
C GLU A 334 3.75 -20.26 35.32
N CYS A 335 3.36 -18.99 35.41
CA CYS A 335 2.47 -18.48 36.45
C CYS A 335 0.98 -18.59 36.07
N LEU A 336 0.62 -19.01 34.86
CA LEU A 336 -0.75 -19.08 34.36
C LEU A 336 -1.26 -20.52 34.37
N SER A 337 -2.49 -20.73 34.87
CA SER A 337 -3.12 -22.05 34.90
C SER A 337 -4.59 -21.96 34.53
N TYR A 338 -5.08 -22.92 33.73
CA TYR A 338 -6.47 -22.94 33.29
C TYR A 338 -7.39 -23.45 34.40
N ALA A 339 -8.37 -22.63 34.76
CA ALA A 339 -9.34 -22.87 35.83
C ALA A 339 -10.70 -23.39 35.32
N GLY A 340 -10.84 -23.60 34.00
CA GLY A 340 -12.04 -24.14 33.36
C GLY A 340 -12.92 -23.08 32.70
N GLU A 341 -14.06 -23.52 32.19
CA GLU A 341 -14.97 -22.71 31.38
C GLU A 341 -16.26 -22.32 32.10
N GLY A 342 -16.81 -21.18 31.70
CA GLY A 342 -18.16 -20.72 32.04
C GLY A 342 -18.88 -20.13 30.84
N PHE A 343 -20.11 -19.65 31.06
CA PHE A 343 -20.91 -18.99 30.03
C PHE A 343 -21.64 -17.78 30.61
N THR A 344 -21.81 -16.73 29.80
CA THR A 344 -22.75 -15.63 30.05
C THR A 344 -23.63 -15.45 28.83
N GLY A 345 -24.88 -15.91 28.92
CA GLY A 345 -25.73 -16.07 27.74
C GLY A 345 -25.13 -17.12 26.79
N GLU A 346 -24.88 -16.72 25.55
CA GLU A 346 -24.25 -17.55 24.52
C GLU A 346 -22.71 -17.36 24.46
N THR A 347 -22.16 -16.39 25.18
CA THR A 347 -20.72 -16.06 25.21
C THR A 347 -19.97 -17.02 26.14
N ARG A 348 -18.92 -17.67 25.62
CA ARG A 348 -18.03 -18.57 26.37
C ARG A 348 -17.02 -17.75 27.18
N ILE A 349 -16.74 -18.19 28.40
CA ILE A 349 -15.79 -17.57 29.32
C ILE A 349 -14.69 -18.58 29.62
N TYR A 350 -13.45 -18.22 29.32
CA TYR A 350 -12.26 -18.99 29.66
C TYR A 350 -11.65 -18.41 30.94
N ASN A 351 -11.60 -19.20 32.00
CA ASN A 351 -11.11 -18.77 33.31
C ASN A 351 -9.70 -19.28 33.53
N PHE A 352 -8.83 -18.43 34.06
CA PHE A 352 -7.47 -18.77 34.43
C PHE A 352 -7.15 -18.23 35.83
N ASP A 353 -6.35 -18.98 36.58
CA ASP A 353 -5.71 -18.51 37.79
C ASP A 353 -4.27 -18.10 37.45
N TYR A 354 -3.86 -16.88 37.84
CA TYR A 354 -2.54 -16.32 37.59
C TYR A 354 -1.81 -16.00 38.90
N ALA A 355 -0.69 -16.67 39.13
CA ALA A 355 0.14 -16.56 40.33
C ALA A 355 1.02 -15.29 40.38
N GLY A 356 0.56 -14.20 39.76
CA GLY A 356 1.21 -12.89 39.77
C GLY A 356 0.26 -11.76 40.16
N GLU A 357 0.79 -10.54 40.18
CA GLU A 357 0.05 -9.32 40.51
C GLU A 357 -0.74 -8.78 39.30
N PRO A 358 -1.89 -8.11 39.53
CA PRO A 358 -2.68 -7.52 38.46
C PRO A 358 -1.98 -6.31 37.80
N PRO A 359 -2.18 -6.09 36.48
CA PRO A 359 -1.59 -4.95 35.78
C PRO A 359 -1.93 -3.60 36.45
N ALA A 360 -0.90 -2.81 36.76
CA ALA A 360 -1.02 -1.53 37.45
C ALA A 360 -1.77 -0.46 36.64
N ASN A 361 -1.88 -0.63 35.33
CA ASN A 361 -2.67 0.21 34.42
C ASN A 361 -4.18 -0.12 34.43
N GLY A 362 -4.62 -1.11 35.23
CA GLY A 362 -6.02 -1.54 35.29
C GLY A 362 -6.44 -2.55 34.22
N ALA A 363 -5.53 -2.99 33.34
CA ALA A 363 -5.84 -4.02 32.34
C ALA A 363 -6.23 -5.35 32.99
N ALA A 364 -7.06 -6.13 32.29
CA ALA A 364 -7.52 -7.45 32.73
C ALA A 364 -6.52 -8.60 32.44
N VAL A 365 -5.50 -8.34 31.60
CA VAL A 365 -4.50 -9.31 31.17
C VAL A 365 -3.13 -8.62 31.07
N PRO A 366 -2.04 -9.18 31.63
CA PRO A 366 -0.67 -8.69 31.42
C PRO A 366 -0.26 -8.76 29.95
N ASP A 367 0.51 -7.79 29.45
CA ASP A 367 0.89 -7.74 28.03
C ASP A 367 1.58 -9.03 27.54
N ALA A 368 2.44 -9.64 28.38
CA ALA A 368 3.14 -10.89 28.09
C ALA A 368 2.22 -12.12 27.88
N LEU A 369 0.98 -12.07 28.36
CA LEU A 369 0.01 -13.16 28.23
C LEU A 369 -0.97 -12.98 27.06
N LYS A 370 -1.02 -11.81 26.43
CA LYS A 370 -2.05 -11.50 25.42
C LYS A 370 -2.01 -12.45 24.23
N ASN A 371 -0.84 -12.66 23.64
CA ASN A 371 -0.69 -13.53 22.47
C ASN A 371 -0.79 -15.02 22.82
N CYS A 372 -0.37 -15.43 24.01
CA CYS A 372 -0.59 -16.78 24.54
C CYS A 372 -2.10 -17.08 24.70
N LEU A 373 -2.88 -16.15 25.26
CA LEU A 373 -4.32 -16.33 25.43
C LEU A 373 -5.09 -16.27 24.09
N LEU A 374 -4.63 -15.45 23.14
CA LEU A 374 -5.14 -15.47 21.76
C LEU A 374 -4.79 -16.79 21.06
N TYR A 375 -3.60 -17.36 21.32
CA TYR A 375 -3.19 -18.66 20.81
C TYR A 375 -4.13 -19.77 21.29
N GLU A 376 -4.13 -20.01 22.60
CA GLU A 376 -4.85 -21.11 23.26
C GLU A 376 -6.36 -21.07 23.02
N ILE A 377 -6.97 -19.88 22.99
CA ILE A 377 -8.44 -19.75 22.89
C ILE A 377 -8.92 -19.74 21.43
N ALA A 378 -8.12 -19.24 20.48
CA ALA A 378 -8.60 -18.91 19.14
C ALA A 378 -7.74 -19.47 17.99
N PHE A 379 -6.42 -19.27 18.02
CA PHE A 379 -5.57 -19.67 16.89
C PHE A 379 -5.24 -21.16 16.89
N GLU A 380 -4.90 -21.78 18.03
CA GLU A 380 -4.63 -23.22 18.13
C GLU A 380 -5.88 -24.07 17.76
N PRO A 381 -7.10 -23.78 18.27
CA PRO A 381 -8.29 -24.52 17.87
C PRO A 381 -8.70 -24.31 16.41
N ALA A 382 -8.19 -23.25 15.77
CA ALA A 382 -8.33 -22.97 14.34
C ALA A 382 -7.19 -23.58 13.49
N GLY A 383 -6.26 -24.32 14.09
CA GLY A 383 -5.18 -25.04 13.42
C GLY A 383 -3.92 -24.23 13.13
N PHE A 384 -3.79 -23.01 13.67
CA PHE A 384 -2.55 -22.23 13.56
C PHE A 384 -1.52 -22.69 14.59
N TYR A 385 -0.25 -22.55 14.22
CA TYR A 385 0.91 -22.54 15.10
C TYR A 385 1.24 -21.11 15.55
N TRP A 386 2.06 -20.99 16.60
CA TRP A 386 2.51 -19.70 17.15
C TRP A 386 4.04 -19.62 17.13
N GLY A 387 4.58 -18.55 16.51
CA GLY A 387 6.01 -18.32 16.31
C GLY A 387 6.83 -18.17 17.59
N TYR A 388 6.17 -17.99 18.75
CA TYR A 388 6.81 -18.10 20.06
C TYR A 388 7.52 -19.45 20.26
N TYR A 389 6.96 -20.54 19.71
CA TYR A 389 7.52 -21.89 19.82
C TYR A 389 8.64 -22.17 18.79
N PHE A 390 9.02 -21.21 17.96
CA PHE A 390 10.15 -21.37 17.04
C PHE A 390 11.49 -21.36 17.79
N SER A 391 12.50 -22.06 17.25
CA SER A 391 13.82 -22.16 17.91
C SER A 391 14.58 -20.84 17.91
N GLU A 392 14.85 -20.29 16.73
CA GLU A 392 15.38 -18.93 16.48
C GLU A 392 14.99 -18.48 15.06
N PRO A 393 14.55 -17.22 14.86
CA PRO A 393 14.09 -16.29 15.89
C PRO A 393 12.79 -16.79 16.52
N CYS A 394 12.65 -16.60 17.84
CA CYS A 394 11.34 -16.68 18.49
C CYS A 394 10.54 -15.45 18.06
N ASP A 395 9.34 -15.66 17.50
CA ASP A 395 8.48 -14.59 16.99
C ASP A 395 7.08 -14.59 17.65
N PRO A 396 6.93 -13.93 18.82
CA PRO A 396 5.69 -13.98 19.57
C PRO A 396 4.51 -13.22 18.95
N MET A 397 4.72 -12.38 17.93
CA MET A 397 3.59 -11.75 17.21
C MET A 397 2.97 -12.66 16.16
N HIS A 398 3.70 -13.69 15.71
CA HIS A 398 3.41 -14.42 14.48
C HIS A 398 2.54 -15.66 14.69
N PHE A 399 1.45 -15.78 13.93
CA PHE A 399 0.54 -16.94 13.92
C PHE A 399 0.45 -17.49 12.50
N THR A 400 0.71 -18.78 12.28
CA THR A 400 0.91 -19.35 10.94
C THR A 400 0.32 -20.75 10.78
N LEU A 401 -0.25 -21.06 9.62
CA LEU A 401 -0.79 -22.39 9.29
C LEU A 401 0.26 -23.31 8.65
N THR A 402 1.41 -22.77 8.27
CA THR A 402 2.29 -23.38 7.25
C THR A 402 3.78 -23.38 7.60
N GLU A 403 4.12 -23.18 8.86
CA GLU A 403 5.47 -23.37 9.41
C GLU A 403 5.35 -24.12 10.73
N ILE A 404 6.00 -25.29 10.85
CA ILE A 404 5.87 -26.15 12.03
C ILE A 404 6.89 -25.76 13.11
N PRO A 405 6.47 -25.42 14.34
CA PRO A 405 7.40 -25.12 15.42
C PRO A 405 8.30 -26.29 15.78
N GLN A 406 9.57 -25.98 16.06
CA GLN A 406 10.56 -26.99 16.47
C GLN A 406 10.42 -27.36 17.96
N ASN A 407 9.80 -26.50 18.78
CA ASN A 407 9.49 -26.78 20.18
C ASN A 407 8.01 -27.19 20.34
N PRO A 408 7.69 -28.11 21.26
CA PRO A 408 6.30 -28.48 21.53
C PRO A 408 5.54 -27.32 22.16
N SER A 409 4.27 -27.17 21.77
CA SER A 409 3.31 -26.33 22.50
C SER A 409 3.11 -26.86 23.93
N VAL A 410 2.80 -25.94 24.86
CA VAL A 410 2.58 -26.26 26.27
C VAL A 410 1.12 -26.66 26.54
N ASN A 411 0.18 -26.22 25.68
CA ASN A 411 -1.27 -26.45 25.76
C ASN A 411 -1.84 -26.24 27.18
N LEU A 412 -2.09 -24.98 27.52
CA LEU A 412 -2.71 -24.59 28.78
C LEU A 412 -4.18 -25.04 28.88
N ILE A 413 -4.89 -25.15 27.75
CA ILE A 413 -6.26 -25.68 27.69
C ILE A 413 -6.22 -27.18 27.28
N PRO A 414 -6.76 -28.11 28.10
CA PRO A 414 -6.70 -29.56 27.87
C PRO A 414 -7.89 -30.16 27.10
#